data_AF-A0A935FB10-F1
#
_entry.id   AF-A0A935FB10-F1
#
_cell.length_a   1.000
_cell.length_b   1.000
_cell.length_c   1.000
_cell.angle_alpha   90.00
_cell.angle_beta   90.00
_cell.angle_gamma   90.00
#
_symmetry.space_group_name_H-M   'P 1'
#
loop_
_entity.id
_entity.type
_entity.pdbx_description
1 polymer ?
#
loop_
_entity_poly.entity_id
_entity_poly.type
_entity_poly.pdbx_seq_one_letter_code
_entity_poly.pdbx_strand_id
1 'polypeptide(L)'
;MFDRLFGKGKKKDGPGAAPAISFGRYSDNNKPVAKTNRWTDADNLFKEKKYPESIDAFFDYLRDDALQNVVYERNGAEGRFHFYQGSKIVRGNFNGDNLVAEVTLARMPQPSVPVMRRLLEMNFNLFYSRFAMDNDRLCMRFDTAMATASPSKLYYGLKELSTKADKQDDLLVQDFAMLEMADTDHIKEMSAAEKEVKFEYLHKWINQTLETINSLDAEKFSGGIAYLLLSLIYRIDYLIAPEGRILYELEKIGGIYFKKDERPVPEKNRDMAEEFRKMLTIPKEEVFKHLIRSTYTFSIVAPQQYKTVADSIHGANQNLVWYRDNNHPAIACQIAEYGISYCQYSYSLPKSITEFYHLFMMVNYSDYFKALGYKNAYYDSSSGKFDTDEIKSDIESIQERWKEKYPLMDFKTANLRFDSLVNFCHTYTNEMEFLNLDPK
;
A
#
# COMPACT_ATOMS: atom_id res chain seq x y z
N MET A 1 -5.50 -10.89 41.26
CA MET A 1 -5.49 -9.53 41.86
C MET A 1 -4.37 -8.64 41.29
N PHE A 2 -3.68 -9.06 40.22
CA PHE A 2 -2.71 -8.25 39.48
C PHE A 2 -3.19 -7.84 38.06
N ASP A 3 -4.43 -8.17 37.68
CA ASP A 3 -5.07 -7.79 36.39
C ASP A 3 -5.84 -6.46 36.42
N ARG A 4 -5.60 -5.61 37.43
CA ARG A 4 -6.28 -4.31 37.60
C ARG A 4 -5.37 -3.08 37.57
N LEU A 5 -4.08 -3.27 37.29
CA LEU A 5 -3.08 -2.18 37.33
C LEU A 5 -2.48 -1.78 35.98
N PHE A 6 -2.76 -2.53 34.90
CA PHE A 6 -2.55 -2.07 33.53
C PHE A 6 -3.90 -1.76 32.90
N GLY A 7 -4.42 -0.60 33.27
CA GLY A 7 -5.65 -0.08 32.71
C GLY A 7 -5.52 0.05 31.21
N LYS A 8 -6.20 -0.86 30.49
CA LYS A 8 -6.85 -0.55 29.21
C LYS A 8 -7.41 0.85 29.35
N GLY A 9 -6.75 1.82 28.71
CA GLY A 9 -7.40 3.09 28.41
C GLY A 9 -8.69 2.72 27.73
N LYS A 10 -9.82 2.97 28.40
CA LYS A 10 -11.13 2.94 27.74
C LYS A 10 -10.93 3.73 26.45
N LYS A 11 -11.03 3.08 25.29
CA LYS A 11 -11.38 3.80 24.07
C LYS A 11 -12.60 4.61 24.48
N LYS A 12 -12.45 5.94 24.45
CA LYS A 12 -13.60 6.83 24.44
C LYS A 12 -14.31 6.51 23.13
N ASP A 13 -15.16 5.49 23.13
CA ASP A 13 -16.28 5.38 22.19
C ASP A 13 -17.29 6.45 22.62
N GLY A 14 -16.89 7.71 22.46
CA GLY A 14 -17.75 8.86 22.45
C GLY A 14 -18.04 9.25 21.01
N PRO A 15 -19.01 10.14 20.75
CA PRO A 15 -19.27 10.68 19.42
C PRO A 15 -18.08 11.55 18.98
N GLY A 16 -17.03 10.92 18.45
CA GLY A 16 -15.79 11.61 18.10
C GLY A 16 -14.55 10.76 17.84
N ALA A 17 -14.65 9.46 17.60
CA ALA A 17 -13.53 8.70 17.05
C ALA A 17 -13.19 9.19 15.63
N ALA A 18 -11.89 9.26 15.29
CA ALA A 18 -11.44 9.58 13.94
C ALA A 18 -12.05 8.57 12.93
N PRO A 19 -12.32 9.00 11.68
CA PRO A 19 -12.85 8.12 10.65
C PRO A 19 -11.99 6.85 10.49
N ALA A 20 -12.63 5.68 10.42
CA ALA A 20 -11.95 4.41 10.16
C ALA A 20 -11.64 4.28 8.66
N ILE A 21 -10.69 5.08 8.17
CA ILE A 21 -10.22 5.10 6.78
C ILE A 21 -8.80 4.52 6.74
N SER A 22 -8.57 3.61 5.79
CA SER A 22 -7.25 3.04 5.52
C SER A 22 -6.60 3.78 4.35
N PHE A 23 -5.29 3.97 4.42
CA PHE A 23 -4.49 4.66 3.40
C PHE A 23 -3.29 3.82 2.99
N GLY A 24 -2.88 3.99 1.74
CA GLY A 24 -1.73 3.32 1.17
C GLY A 24 -1.91 1.83 0.94
N ARG A 25 -0.85 1.26 0.35
CA ARG A 25 -0.74 -0.17 0.04
C ARG A 25 -0.52 -0.99 1.31
N TYR A 26 -1.00 -2.22 1.29
CA TYR A 26 -0.75 -3.16 2.38
C TYR A 26 0.73 -3.53 2.49
N SER A 27 1.23 -3.55 3.74
CA SER A 27 2.56 -4.05 4.09
C SER A 27 2.41 -5.17 5.11
N ASP A 28 3.05 -6.31 4.82
CA ASP A 28 3.17 -7.46 5.71
C ASP A 28 4.41 -7.39 6.61
N ASN A 29 5.22 -6.33 6.51
CA ASN A 29 6.42 -6.10 7.33
C ASN A 29 6.09 -5.64 8.78
N ASN A 30 4.84 -5.80 9.17
CA ASN A 30 4.24 -5.17 10.35
C ASN A 30 3.95 -6.16 11.47
N LYS A 31 4.42 -7.40 11.32
CA LYS A 31 4.15 -8.47 12.28
C LYS A 31 4.75 -8.13 13.66
N PRO A 32 3.95 -8.21 14.74
CA PRO A 32 4.45 -8.16 16.10
C PRO A 32 5.44 -9.30 16.37
N VAL A 33 6.30 -9.13 17.38
CA VAL A 33 7.30 -10.16 17.78
C VAL A 33 6.64 -11.51 18.00
N ALA A 34 5.47 -11.54 18.66
CA ALA A 34 4.70 -12.77 18.88
C ALA A 34 4.32 -13.49 17.58
N LYS A 35 3.91 -12.76 16.53
CA LYS A 35 3.59 -13.35 15.23
C LYS A 35 4.85 -13.84 14.52
N THR A 36 5.96 -13.11 14.59
CA THR A 36 7.25 -13.57 14.04
C THR A 36 7.68 -14.89 14.66
N ASN A 37 7.46 -15.10 15.96
CA ASN A 37 7.76 -16.38 16.61
C ASN A 37 6.91 -17.54 16.04
N ARG A 38 5.67 -17.28 15.60
CA ARG A 38 4.83 -18.31 14.96
C ARG A 38 5.40 -18.81 13.64
N TRP A 39 6.18 -17.98 12.93
CA TRP A 39 6.93 -18.45 11.76
C TRP A 39 7.98 -19.48 12.16
N THR A 40 8.75 -19.19 13.21
CA THR A 40 9.76 -20.11 13.76
C THR A 40 9.12 -21.40 14.23
N ASP A 41 7.98 -21.33 14.92
CA ASP A 41 7.21 -22.51 15.34
C ASP A 41 6.80 -23.35 14.12
N ALA A 42 6.26 -22.71 13.08
CA ALA A 42 5.84 -23.39 11.87
C ALA A 42 6.99 -24.16 11.21
N ASP A 43 8.18 -23.56 11.15
CA ASP A 43 9.38 -24.17 10.55
C ASP A 43 9.89 -25.36 11.38
N ASN A 44 9.92 -25.22 12.72
CA ASN A 44 10.32 -26.30 13.61
C ASN A 44 9.35 -27.48 13.56
N LEU A 45 8.04 -27.22 13.64
CA LEU A 45 6.99 -28.24 13.55
C LEU A 45 7.04 -28.99 12.21
N PHE A 46 7.33 -28.28 11.12
CA PHE A 46 7.51 -28.89 9.81
C PHE A 46 8.69 -29.88 9.78
N LYS A 47 9.84 -29.49 10.35
CA LYS A 47 11.03 -30.35 10.46
C LYS A 47 10.77 -31.60 11.32
N GLU A 48 9.93 -31.46 12.34
CA GLU A 48 9.45 -32.58 13.17
C GLU A 48 8.38 -33.45 12.49
N LYS A 49 7.99 -33.15 11.25
CA LYS A 49 6.91 -33.81 10.49
C LYS A 49 5.52 -33.69 11.12
N LYS A 50 5.33 -32.70 12.00
CA LYS A 50 4.03 -32.32 12.58
C LYS A 50 3.33 -31.32 11.65
N TYR A 51 2.95 -31.82 10.46
CA TYR A 51 2.47 -30.97 9.38
C TYR A 51 1.19 -30.18 9.72
N PRO A 52 0.15 -30.78 10.34
CA PRO A 52 -1.06 -30.04 10.69
C PRO A 52 -0.79 -28.87 11.66
N GLU A 53 0.05 -29.09 12.67
CA GLU A 53 0.44 -28.07 13.65
C GLU A 53 1.34 -26.99 13.02
N SER A 54 2.20 -27.37 12.08
CA SER A 54 2.98 -26.42 11.29
C SER A 54 2.08 -25.48 10.50
N ILE A 55 1.02 -26.01 9.88
CA ILE A 55 0.01 -25.23 9.16
C ILE A 55 -0.76 -24.30 10.10
N ASP A 56 -1.14 -24.75 11.30
CA ASP A 56 -1.77 -23.90 12.32
C ASP A 56 -0.90 -22.66 12.63
N ALA A 57 0.40 -22.88 12.86
CA ALA A 57 1.35 -21.81 13.15
C ALA A 57 1.58 -20.88 11.95
N PHE A 58 1.62 -21.43 10.73
CA PHE A 58 1.75 -20.67 9.50
C PHE A 58 0.56 -19.73 9.25
N PHE A 59 -0.68 -20.21 9.38
CA PHE A 59 -1.86 -19.35 9.18
C PHE A 59 -2.04 -18.35 10.32
N ASP A 60 -1.60 -18.67 11.54
CA ASP A 60 -1.56 -17.69 12.63
C ASP A 60 -0.54 -16.58 12.35
N TYR A 61 0.64 -16.90 11.78
CA TYR A 61 1.60 -15.91 11.30
C TYR A 61 0.99 -14.98 10.23
N LEU A 62 0.29 -15.55 9.22
CA LEU A 62 -0.34 -14.76 8.14
C LEU A 62 -1.48 -13.88 8.62
N ARG A 63 -2.23 -14.31 9.63
CA ARG A 63 -3.40 -13.60 10.14
C ARG A 63 -3.04 -12.22 10.69
N ASP A 64 -3.84 -11.24 10.30
CA ASP A 64 -3.99 -9.94 10.92
C ASP A 64 -5.36 -9.90 11.59
N ASP A 65 -5.36 -9.95 12.92
CA ASP A 65 -6.59 -10.08 13.71
C ASP A 65 -7.47 -8.81 13.63
N ALA A 66 -6.89 -7.66 13.30
CA ALA A 66 -7.64 -6.41 13.13
C ALA A 66 -8.33 -6.35 11.77
N LEU A 67 -7.68 -6.87 10.73
CA LEU A 67 -8.23 -6.92 9.37
C LEU A 67 -9.13 -8.13 9.11
N GLN A 68 -9.00 -9.19 9.94
CA GLN A 68 -9.68 -10.47 9.75
C GLN A 68 -9.42 -11.04 8.34
N ASN A 69 -8.19 -10.89 7.87
CA ASN A 69 -7.78 -11.21 6.51
C ASN A 69 -7.75 -12.72 6.20
N VAL A 70 -7.62 -13.57 7.22
CA VAL A 70 -7.48 -15.04 7.11
C VAL A 70 -8.53 -15.72 7.99
N VAL A 71 -9.29 -16.64 7.39
CA VAL A 71 -10.12 -17.61 8.10
C VAL A 71 -9.51 -18.99 7.90
N TYR A 72 -9.32 -19.70 9.00
CA TYR A 72 -8.66 -21.01 9.01
C TYR A 72 -9.32 -21.90 10.07
N GLU A 73 -9.68 -23.11 9.66
CA GLU A 73 -10.32 -24.12 10.49
C GLU A 73 -9.67 -25.48 10.24
N ARG A 74 -9.37 -26.22 11.31
CA ARG A 74 -8.79 -27.55 11.26
C ARG A 74 -9.59 -28.54 12.11
N ASN A 75 -9.79 -29.74 11.59
CA ASN A 75 -10.31 -30.90 12.31
C ASN A 75 -9.37 -32.10 12.08
N GLY A 76 -8.54 -32.40 13.09
CA GLY A 76 -7.54 -33.46 12.97
C GLY A 76 -6.50 -33.16 11.88
N ALA A 77 -6.37 -34.06 10.91
CA ALA A 77 -5.42 -33.92 9.79
C ALA A 77 -6.00 -33.14 8.60
N GLU A 78 -7.26 -32.72 8.67
CA GLU A 78 -7.95 -32.01 7.59
C GLU A 78 -8.27 -30.59 8.00
N GLY A 79 -8.28 -29.67 7.04
CA GLY A 79 -8.68 -28.31 7.30
C GLY A 79 -9.01 -27.53 6.05
N ARG A 80 -9.61 -26.37 6.25
CA ARG A 80 -10.00 -25.43 5.21
C ARG A 80 -9.60 -24.03 5.59
N PHE A 81 -9.33 -23.22 4.58
CA PHE A 81 -8.99 -21.83 4.77
C PHE A 81 -9.50 -20.98 3.63
N HIS A 82 -9.69 -19.71 3.93
CA HIS A 82 -9.72 -18.69 2.90
C HIS A 82 -9.04 -17.42 3.41
N PHE A 83 -8.53 -16.63 2.48
CA PHE A 83 -7.98 -15.33 2.78
C PHE A 83 -8.21 -14.36 1.64
N TYR A 84 -8.14 -13.07 1.96
CA TYR A 84 -8.40 -11.99 1.02
C TYR A 84 -7.09 -11.38 0.50
N GLN A 85 -7.09 -11.06 -0.79
CA GLN A 85 -6.03 -10.33 -1.46
C GLN A 85 -6.66 -9.39 -2.49
N GLY A 86 -6.78 -8.12 -2.13
CA GLY A 86 -7.38 -7.13 -3.02
C GLY A 86 -8.84 -7.46 -3.27
N SER A 87 -9.16 -7.61 -4.56
CA SER A 87 -10.47 -7.99 -5.08
C SER A 87 -10.75 -9.50 -5.00
N LYS A 88 -9.77 -10.31 -4.55
CA LYS A 88 -9.82 -11.77 -4.62
C LYS A 88 -9.87 -12.46 -3.28
N ILE A 89 -10.59 -13.57 -3.28
CA ILE A 89 -10.62 -14.56 -2.21
C ILE A 89 -9.94 -15.84 -2.69
N VAL A 90 -8.85 -16.20 -2.02
CA VAL A 90 -8.21 -17.51 -2.19
C VAL A 90 -8.89 -18.48 -1.25
N ARG A 91 -9.28 -19.64 -1.76
CA ARG A 91 -9.90 -20.72 -0.98
C ARG A 91 -9.03 -21.96 -1.08
N GLY A 92 -8.81 -22.63 0.03
CA GLY A 92 -8.01 -23.84 0.04
C GLY A 92 -8.44 -24.83 1.10
N ASN A 93 -7.95 -26.05 0.94
CA ASN A 93 -8.10 -27.13 1.88
C ASN A 93 -6.83 -27.97 1.93
N PHE A 94 -6.68 -28.73 3.00
CA PHE A 94 -5.62 -29.72 3.11
C PHE A 94 -6.14 -30.96 3.84
N ASN A 95 -5.46 -32.06 3.59
CA ASN A 95 -5.65 -33.33 4.28
C ASN A 95 -4.27 -33.94 4.63
N GLY A 96 -4.23 -35.21 5.02
CA GLY A 96 -2.97 -35.89 5.35
C GLY A 96 -1.97 -35.99 4.20
N ASP A 97 -2.41 -35.87 2.95
CA ASP A 97 -1.58 -36.10 1.77
C ASP A 97 -1.19 -34.79 1.07
N ASN A 98 -2.15 -33.89 0.85
CA ASN A 98 -1.97 -32.70 0.03
C ASN A 98 -2.63 -31.45 0.62
N LEU A 99 -2.10 -30.29 0.25
CA LEU A 99 -2.74 -28.98 0.38
C LEU A 99 -3.01 -28.42 -1.01
N VAL A 100 -4.22 -27.90 -1.21
CA VAL A 100 -4.64 -27.24 -2.46
C VAL A 100 -5.24 -25.87 -2.14
N ALA A 101 -5.00 -24.90 -3.02
CA ALA A 101 -5.59 -23.58 -2.98
C ALA A 101 -5.96 -23.14 -4.39
N GLU A 102 -7.08 -22.44 -4.51
CA GLU A 102 -7.55 -21.88 -5.78
C GLU A 102 -8.16 -20.50 -5.60
N VAL A 103 -8.21 -19.78 -6.72
CA VAL A 103 -8.85 -18.47 -6.83
C VAL A 103 -9.55 -18.38 -8.18
N THR A 104 -10.79 -17.92 -8.16
CA THR A 104 -11.57 -17.67 -9.37
C THR A 104 -11.16 -16.32 -9.95
N LEU A 105 -10.80 -16.29 -11.24
CA LEU A 105 -10.54 -15.04 -11.95
C LEU A 105 -11.83 -14.53 -12.54
N ALA A 106 -12.39 -15.26 -13.49
CA ALA A 106 -13.59 -14.89 -14.22
C ALA A 106 -14.34 -16.12 -14.72
N ARG A 107 -15.57 -15.90 -15.19
CA ARG A 107 -16.30 -16.90 -15.97
C ARG A 107 -16.08 -16.66 -17.46
N MET A 108 -15.85 -17.74 -18.20
CA MET A 108 -15.72 -17.75 -19.65
C MET A 108 -16.76 -18.73 -20.24
N PRO A 109 -18.02 -18.30 -20.41
CA PRO A 109 -19.10 -19.17 -20.89
C PRO A 109 -18.84 -19.73 -22.30
N GLN A 110 -18.10 -18.97 -23.13
CA GLN A 110 -17.72 -19.36 -24.47
C GLN A 110 -16.19 -19.44 -24.57
N PRO A 111 -15.62 -20.58 -25.02
CA PRO A 111 -14.18 -20.73 -25.14
C PRO A 111 -13.53 -19.67 -26.04
N SER A 112 -12.44 -19.08 -25.57
CA SER A 112 -11.67 -18.10 -26.33
C SER A 112 -10.21 -18.51 -26.49
N VAL A 113 -9.81 -18.77 -27.74
CA VAL A 113 -8.44 -19.14 -28.09
C VAL A 113 -7.43 -18.05 -27.70
N PRO A 114 -7.67 -16.74 -27.98
CA PRO A 114 -6.76 -15.67 -27.54
C PRO A 114 -6.54 -15.65 -26.02
N VAL A 115 -7.61 -15.80 -25.23
CA VAL A 115 -7.54 -15.83 -23.76
C VAL A 115 -6.72 -17.05 -23.31
N MET A 116 -7.07 -18.25 -23.79
CA MET A 116 -6.35 -19.47 -23.42
C MET A 116 -4.86 -19.43 -23.79
N ARG A 117 -4.50 -18.87 -24.94
CA ARG A 117 -3.09 -18.72 -25.35
C ARG A 117 -2.33 -17.81 -24.40
N ARG A 118 -2.88 -16.64 -24.05
CA ARG A 118 -2.26 -15.70 -23.11
C ARG A 118 -2.03 -16.34 -21.74
N LEU A 119 -3.01 -17.08 -21.23
CA LEU A 119 -2.90 -17.76 -19.94
C LEU A 119 -1.84 -18.87 -19.95
N LEU A 120 -1.74 -19.63 -21.05
CA LEU A 120 -0.69 -20.63 -21.24
C LEU A 120 0.70 -19.99 -21.31
N GLU A 121 0.85 -18.88 -22.02
CA GLU A 121 2.12 -18.11 -22.05
C GLU A 121 2.52 -17.62 -20.67
N MET A 122 1.55 -17.15 -19.88
CA MET A 122 1.79 -16.67 -18.53
C MET A 122 2.19 -17.78 -17.56
N ASN A 123 1.70 -19.02 -17.75
CA ASN A 123 2.10 -20.16 -16.94
C ASN A 123 3.61 -20.43 -16.98
N PHE A 124 4.31 -20.08 -18.06
CA PHE A 124 5.78 -20.24 -18.14
C PHE A 124 6.54 -19.30 -17.21
N ASN A 125 5.90 -18.26 -16.68
CA ASN A 125 6.49 -17.27 -15.79
C ASN A 125 6.09 -17.48 -14.31
N LEU A 126 5.37 -18.55 -13.98
CA LEU A 126 4.93 -18.88 -12.63
C LEU A 126 5.79 -20.02 -12.04
N PHE A 127 6.12 -19.92 -10.76
CA PHE A 127 6.96 -20.90 -10.07
C PHE A 127 6.17 -21.90 -9.24
N TYR A 128 5.04 -21.48 -8.68
CA TYR A 128 4.27 -22.27 -7.71
C TYR A 128 2.83 -22.53 -8.16
N SER A 129 2.24 -21.57 -8.86
CA SER A 129 0.84 -21.56 -9.26
C SER A 129 0.66 -21.74 -10.76
N ARG A 130 -0.57 -21.99 -11.19
CA ARG A 130 -0.91 -22.10 -12.62
C ARG A 130 -2.33 -21.62 -12.90
N PHE A 131 -2.54 -20.98 -14.04
CA PHE A 131 -3.86 -20.80 -14.63
C PHE A 131 -4.43 -22.15 -15.04
N ALA A 132 -5.70 -22.36 -14.75
CA ALA A 132 -6.45 -23.56 -15.03
C ALA A 132 -7.87 -23.20 -15.48
N MET A 133 -8.49 -24.13 -16.22
CA MET A 133 -9.90 -24.07 -16.56
C MET A 133 -10.63 -25.15 -15.78
N ASP A 134 -11.72 -24.77 -15.12
CA ASP A 134 -12.61 -25.67 -14.42
C ASP A 134 -14.02 -25.49 -14.99
N ASN A 135 -14.37 -26.31 -15.99
CA ASN A 135 -15.53 -26.10 -16.85
C ASN A 135 -15.49 -24.73 -17.55
N ASP A 136 -16.39 -23.82 -17.20
CA ASP A 136 -16.45 -22.43 -17.70
C ASP A 136 -15.77 -21.43 -16.75
N ARG A 137 -15.18 -21.91 -15.65
CA ARG A 137 -14.51 -21.07 -14.65
C ARG A 137 -13.02 -21.00 -14.92
N LEU A 138 -12.55 -19.80 -15.26
CA LEU A 138 -11.13 -19.51 -15.31
C LEU A 138 -10.62 -19.28 -13.88
N CYS A 139 -9.61 -20.04 -13.47
CA CYS A 139 -9.05 -19.99 -12.11
C CYS A 139 -7.53 -20.06 -12.13
N MET A 140 -6.91 -19.74 -10.98
CA MET A 140 -5.54 -20.15 -10.69
C MET A 140 -5.53 -21.17 -9.56
N ARG A 141 -4.56 -22.09 -9.59
CA ARG A 141 -4.40 -23.16 -8.60
C ARG A 141 -2.96 -23.26 -8.10
N PHE A 142 -2.83 -23.59 -6.83
CA PHE A 142 -1.59 -24.00 -6.16
C PHE A 142 -1.87 -25.33 -5.44
N ASP A 143 -0.96 -26.28 -5.55
CA ASP A 143 -1.03 -27.53 -4.79
C ASP A 143 0.36 -28.03 -4.41
N THR A 144 0.41 -28.77 -3.30
CA THR A 144 1.64 -29.38 -2.82
C THR A 144 1.33 -30.58 -1.94
N ALA A 145 2.17 -31.62 -2.04
CA ALA A 145 2.17 -32.69 -1.05
C ALA A 145 2.54 -32.15 0.33
N MET A 146 1.89 -32.64 1.38
CA MET A 146 2.10 -32.22 2.78
C MET A 146 3.56 -32.37 3.21
N ALA A 147 4.21 -33.45 2.77
CA ALA A 147 5.63 -33.71 3.04
C ALA A 147 6.58 -32.63 2.51
N THR A 148 6.14 -31.80 1.56
CA THR A 148 6.93 -30.70 0.97
C THR A 148 6.31 -29.32 1.20
N ALA A 149 5.23 -29.23 1.96
CA ALA A 149 4.49 -28.01 2.27
C ALA A 149 5.17 -27.18 3.37
N SER A 150 6.45 -26.86 3.19
CA SER A 150 7.19 -26.05 4.17
C SER A 150 6.59 -24.64 4.27
N PRO A 151 6.72 -23.96 5.43
CA PRO A 151 6.18 -22.60 5.60
C PRO A 151 6.65 -21.62 4.51
N SER A 152 7.92 -21.71 4.10
CA SER A 152 8.46 -20.91 3.00
C SER A 152 7.77 -21.22 1.66
N LYS A 153 7.56 -22.50 1.33
CA LYS A 153 6.88 -22.89 0.09
C LYS A 153 5.42 -22.44 0.11
N LEU A 154 4.73 -22.57 1.23
CA LEU A 154 3.36 -22.10 1.40
C LEU A 154 3.27 -20.58 1.28
N TYR A 155 4.17 -19.84 1.91
CA TYR A 155 4.21 -18.38 1.81
C TYR A 155 4.36 -17.92 0.36
N TYR A 156 5.40 -18.39 -0.34
CA TYR A 156 5.63 -17.96 -1.72
C TYR A 156 4.57 -18.48 -2.69
N GLY A 157 4.08 -19.71 -2.49
CA GLY A 157 3.04 -20.29 -3.34
C GLY A 157 1.69 -19.58 -3.22
N LEU A 158 1.24 -19.31 -2.00
CA LEU A 158 -0.01 -18.57 -1.75
C LEU A 158 0.13 -17.09 -2.11
N LYS A 159 1.31 -16.49 -1.90
CA LYS A 159 1.62 -15.12 -2.34
C LYS A 159 1.57 -15.00 -3.86
N GLU A 160 2.23 -15.89 -4.59
CA GLU A 160 2.20 -15.89 -6.05
C GLU A 160 0.76 -16.09 -6.56
N LEU A 161 0.05 -17.11 -6.05
CA LEU A 161 -1.33 -17.40 -6.41
C LEU A 161 -2.24 -16.16 -6.28
N SER A 162 -2.21 -15.53 -5.10
CA SER A 162 -3.13 -14.44 -4.75
C SER A 162 -2.80 -13.12 -5.46
N THR A 163 -1.53 -12.70 -5.44
CA THR A 163 -1.12 -11.42 -6.02
C THR A 163 -1.16 -11.43 -7.55
N LYS A 164 -0.89 -12.57 -8.19
CA LYS A 164 -1.07 -12.71 -9.64
C LYS A 164 -2.54 -12.74 -10.02
N ALA A 165 -3.39 -13.41 -9.23
CA ALA A 165 -4.82 -13.46 -9.52
C ALA A 165 -5.48 -12.08 -9.44
N ASP A 166 -5.20 -11.33 -8.37
CA ASP A 166 -5.71 -9.97 -8.18
C ASP A 166 -5.32 -9.05 -9.35
N LYS A 167 -4.02 -9.04 -9.72
CA LYS A 167 -3.54 -8.24 -10.85
C LYS A 167 -4.14 -8.64 -12.20
N GLN A 168 -4.41 -9.93 -12.41
CA GLN A 168 -4.82 -10.44 -13.73
C GLN A 168 -6.31 -10.36 -13.96
N ASP A 169 -7.13 -10.41 -12.91
CA ASP A 169 -8.56 -10.16 -13.06
C ASP A 169 -8.85 -8.79 -13.67
N ASP A 170 -8.21 -7.75 -13.10
CA ASP A 170 -8.34 -6.37 -13.58
C ASP A 170 -7.99 -6.25 -15.07
N LEU A 171 -6.91 -6.89 -15.50
CA LEU A 171 -6.43 -6.82 -16.88
C LEU A 171 -7.27 -7.67 -17.83
N LEU A 172 -7.67 -8.86 -17.41
CA LEU A 172 -8.43 -9.78 -18.27
C LEU A 172 -9.85 -9.26 -18.52
N VAL A 173 -10.53 -8.73 -17.50
CA VAL A 173 -11.88 -8.17 -17.66
C VAL A 173 -11.85 -6.91 -18.55
N GLN A 174 -10.81 -6.08 -18.44
CA GLN A 174 -10.63 -4.92 -19.31
C GLN A 174 -10.34 -5.31 -20.76
N ASP A 175 -9.44 -6.28 -20.98
CA ASP A 175 -9.02 -6.69 -22.32
C ASP A 175 -10.06 -7.59 -23.03
N PHE A 176 -10.94 -8.24 -22.26
CA PHE A 176 -11.91 -9.22 -22.78
C PHE A 176 -13.31 -9.02 -22.19
N ALA A 177 -14.12 -8.16 -22.82
CA ALA A 177 -15.49 -7.83 -22.41
C ALA A 177 -16.48 -9.01 -22.29
N MET A 178 -16.11 -10.20 -22.77
CA MET A 178 -16.92 -11.43 -22.66
C MET A 178 -16.70 -12.20 -21.35
N LEU A 179 -15.78 -11.76 -20.50
CA LEU A 179 -15.51 -12.36 -19.18
C LEU A 179 -16.43 -11.75 -18.12
N GLU A 180 -17.03 -12.59 -17.28
CA GLU A 180 -17.85 -12.14 -16.16
C GLU A 180 -17.02 -12.14 -14.86
N MET A 181 -17.10 -11.05 -14.08
CA MET A 181 -16.47 -10.95 -12.76
C MET A 181 -17.06 -11.99 -11.79
N ALA A 182 -16.22 -12.48 -10.87
CA ALA A 182 -16.62 -13.44 -9.85
C ALA A 182 -16.14 -13.02 -8.45
N ASP A 183 -16.87 -13.47 -7.43
CA ASP A 183 -16.48 -13.40 -6.00
C ASP A 183 -16.30 -12.00 -5.38
N THR A 184 -17.09 -11.00 -5.77
CA THR A 184 -16.96 -9.60 -5.30
C THR A 184 -17.61 -9.29 -3.94
N ASP A 185 -18.40 -10.20 -3.37
CA ASP A 185 -19.24 -9.96 -2.19
C ASP A 185 -18.47 -9.54 -0.91
N HIS A 186 -17.18 -9.83 -0.83
CA HIS A 186 -16.33 -9.52 0.31
C HIS A 186 -15.76 -8.10 0.27
N ILE A 187 -15.82 -7.43 -0.89
CA ILE A 187 -15.31 -6.08 -1.08
C ILE A 187 -16.26 -5.11 -0.38
N LYS A 188 -15.76 -4.39 0.62
CA LYS A 188 -16.59 -3.43 1.37
C LYS A 188 -16.72 -2.16 0.56
N GLU A 189 -17.96 -1.69 0.39
CA GLU A 189 -18.20 -0.40 -0.22
C GLU A 189 -17.69 0.74 0.67
N MET A 190 -16.97 1.66 0.05
CA MET A 190 -16.62 2.93 0.64
C MET A 190 -17.87 3.83 0.70
N SER A 191 -18.04 4.58 1.79
CA SER A 191 -19.19 5.47 1.94
C SER A 191 -19.25 6.52 0.81
N ALA A 192 -20.44 6.91 0.37
CA ALA A 192 -20.60 7.91 -0.69
C ALA A 192 -19.88 9.23 -0.34
N ALA A 193 -19.97 9.69 0.92
CA ALA A 193 -19.29 10.89 1.38
C ALA A 193 -17.76 10.81 1.25
N GLU A 194 -17.16 9.66 1.58
CA GLU A 194 -15.73 9.44 1.41
C GLU A 194 -15.35 9.40 -0.08
N LYS A 195 -16.14 8.74 -0.94
CA LYS A 195 -15.90 8.70 -2.39
C LYS A 195 -15.94 10.10 -3.01
N GLU A 196 -16.88 10.93 -2.59
CA GLU A 196 -16.98 12.33 -3.04
C GLU A 196 -15.72 13.12 -2.72
N VAL A 197 -15.30 13.10 -1.44
CA VAL A 197 -14.08 13.81 -1.02
C VAL A 197 -12.86 13.31 -1.79
N LYS A 198 -12.73 12.00 -1.94
CA LYS A 198 -11.62 11.40 -2.70
C LYS A 198 -11.61 11.83 -4.17
N PHE A 199 -12.76 11.85 -4.83
CA PHE A 199 -12.89 12.29 -6.21
C PHE A 199 -12.59 13.79 -6.38
N GLU A 200 -13.12 14.64 -5.49
CA GLU A 200 -12.85 16.07 -5.51
C GLU A 200 -11.35 16.35 -5.35
N TYR A 201 -10.68 15.70 -4.40
CA TYR A 201 -9.25 15.89 -4.16
C TYR A 201 -8.37 15.28 -5.24
N LEU A 202 -8.77 14.17 -5.86
CA LEU A 202 -8.14 13.63 -7.07
C LEU A 202 -8.09 14.71 -8.17
N HIS A 203 -9.24 15.29 -8.52
CA HIS A 203 -9.32 16.35 -9.53
C HIS A 203 -8.55 17.60 -9.10
N LYS A 204 -8.69 18.02 -7.84
CA LYS A 204 -8.01 19.20 -7.29
C LYS A 204 -6.50 19.08 -7.40
N TRP A 205 -5.91 17.97 -6.94
CA TRP A 205 -4.46 17.81 -6.95
C TRP A 205 -3.89 17.68 -8.36
N ILE A 206 -4.58 16.97 -9.26
CA ILE A 206 -4.14 16.88 -10.66
C ILE A 206 -4.16 18.28 -11.29
N ASN A 207 -5.26 19.03 -11.16
CA ASN A 207 -5.36 20.38 -11.74
C ASN A 207 -4.31 21.34 -11.15
N GLN A 208 -4.14 21.37 -9.82
CA GLN A 208 -3.14 22.22 -9.17
C GLN A 208 -1.72 21.92 -9.64
N THR A 209 -1.35 20.65 -9.78
CA THR A 209 -0.05 20.24 -10.31
C THR A 209 0.10 20.67 -11.77
N LEU A 210 -0.91 20.42 -12.62
CA LEU A 210 -0.88 20.81 -14.03
C LEU A 210 -0.78 22.34 -14.21
N GLU A 211 -1.50 23.13 -13.42
CA GLU A 211 -1.40 24.59 -13.39
C GLU A 211 0.00 25.04 -12.98
N THR A 212 0.56 24.42 -11.95
CA THR A 212 1.92 24.73 -11.45
C THR A 212 2.95 24.48 -12.55
N ILE A 213 2.95 23.31 -13.18
CA ILE A 213 3.96 22.97 -14.21
C ILE A 213 3.81 23.84 -15.46
N ASN A 214 2.59 24.26 -15.82
CA ASN A 214 2.36 25.14 -16.97
C ASN A 214 2.92 26.55 -16.75
N SER A 215 3.14 26.96 -15.49
CA SER A 215 3.76 28.25 -15.15
C SER A 215 5.30 28.23 -15.18
N LEU A 216 5.91 27.05 -15.32
CA LEU A 216 7.36 26.85 -15.27
C LEU A 216 7.97 26.69 -16.67
N ASP A 217 9.24 27.05 -16.80
CA ASP A 217 10.04 26.75 -17.99
C ASP A 217 10.38 25.25 -18.02
N ALA A 218 9.83 24.53 -19.00
CA ALA A 218 9.89 23.07 -19.07
C ALA A 218 11.32 22.50 -19.18
N GLU A 219 12.24 23.27 -19.76
CA GLU A 219 13.65 22.87 -19.90
C GLU A 219 14.41 23.12 -18.60
N LYS A 220 14.32 24.35 -18.07
CA LYS A 220 15.04 24.76 -16.86
C LYS A 220 14.57 24.03 -15.61
N PHE A 221 13.27 23.76 -15.50
CA PHE A 221 12.64 23.13 -14.35
C PHE A 221 12.28 21.66 -14.61
N SER A 222 12.85 21.03 -15.64
CA SER A 222 12.57 19.62 -16.00
C SER A 222 12.65 18.66 -14.81
N GLY A 223 13.66 18.78 -13.95
CA GLY A 223 13.77 17.99 -12.72
C GLY A 223 12.69 18.30 -11.67
N GLY A 224 12.39 19.58 -11.44
CA GLY A 224 11.34 20.01 -10.51
C GLY A 224 9.94 19.57 -10.96
N ILE A 225 9.66 19.66 -12.26
CA ILE A 225 8.42 19.18 -12.87
C ILE A 225 8.29 17.65 -12.71
N ALA A 226 9.38 16.91 -12.90
CA ALA A 226 9.38 15.47 -12.68
C ALA A 226 9.01 15.12 -11.22
N TYR A 227 9.59 15.81 -10.24
CA TYR A 227 9.24 15.62 -8.82
C TYR A 227 7.77 15.94 -8.53
N LEU A 228 7.23 17.02 -9.09
CA LEU A 228 5.81 17.39 -8.94
C LEU A 228 4.88 16.29 -9.47
N LEU A 229 5.19 15.75 -10.66
CA LEU A 229 4.39 14.71 -11.29
C LEU A 229 4.51 13.36 -10.57
N LEU A 230 5.72 12.97 -10.15
CA LEU A 230 5.93 11.70 -9.43
C LEU A 230 5.34 11.73 -8.02
N SER A 231 5.53 12.82 -7.28
CA SER A 231 4.92 13.02 -5.95
C SER A 231 3.39 12.94 -6.03
N LEU A 232 2.79 13.52 -7.10
CA LEU A 232 1.35 13.43 -7.34
C LEU A 232 0.86 11.98 -7.49
N ILE A 233 1.59 11.12 -8.23
CA ILE A 233 1.25 9.70 -8.38
C ILE A 233 1.20 9.04 -7.01
N TYR A 234 2.26 9.18 -6.21
CA TYR A 234 2.39 8.49 -4.93
C TYR A 234 1.42 9.04 -3.88
N ARG A 235 1.09 10.33 -3.94
CA ARG A 235 0.02 10.91 -3.11
C ARG A 235 -1.34 10.33 -3.45
N ILE A 236 -1.69 10.23 -4.73
CA ILE A 236 -2.97 9.68 -5.14
C ILE A 236 -3.02 8.21 -4.72
N ASP A 237 -1.98 7.43 -5.02
CA ASP A 237 -1.87 6.02 -4.60
C ASP A 237 -2.03 5.86 -3.08
N TYR A 238 -1.44 6.76 -2.29
CA TYR A 238 -1.52 6.67 -0.83
C TYR A 238 -2.83 7.19 -0.24
N LEU A 239 -3.24 8.42 -0.56
CA LEU A 239 -4.38 9.11 0.07
C LEU A 239 -5.72 8.73 -0.55
N ILE A 240 -5.79 8.59 -1.88
CA ILE A 240 -7.01 8.16 -2.56
C ILE A 240 -7.10 6.63 -2.49
N ALA A 241 -5.97 5.93 -2.61
CA ALA A 241 -5.89 4.47 -2.63
C ALA A 241 -6.90 3.84 -3.63
N PRO A 242 -6.86 4.26 -4.91
CA PRO A 242 -7.73 3.67 -5.92
C PRO A 242 -7.29 2.24 -6.27
N GLU A 243 -8.20 1.45 -6.81
CA GLU A 243 -7.94 0.09 -7.34
C GLU A 243 -8.32 0.00 -8.83
N GLY A 244 -8.05 -1.14 -9.47
CA GLY A 244 -8.41 -1.39 -10.87
C GLY A 244 -7.86 -0.34 -11.85
N ARG A 245 -8.75 0.22 -12.69
CA ARG A 245 -8.35 1.11 -13.80
C ARG A 245 -7.60 2.35 -13.35
N ILE A 246 -8.05 3.01 -12.29
CA ILE A 246 -7.42 4.26 -11.85
C ILE A 246 -6.00 3.98 -11.32
N LEU A 247 -5.82 2.88 -10.58
CA LEU A 247 -4.51 2.42 -10.15
C LEU A 247 -3.62 2.09 -11.35
N TYR A 248 -4.14 1.35 -12.33
CA TYR A 248 -3.42 1.00 -13.56
C TYR A 248 -2.93 2.24 -14.32
N GLU A 249 -3.76 3.26 -14.48
CA GLU A 249 -3.36 4.51 -15.14
C GLU A 249 -2.26 5.22 -14.35
N LEU A 250 -2.31 5.24 -13.01
CA LEU A 250 -1.22 5.79 -12.17
C LEU A 250 0.10 5.03 -12.38
N GLU A 251 0.07 3.69 -12.41
CA GLU A 251 1.25 2.86 -12.66
C GLU A 251 1.83 3.13 -14.06
N LYS A 252 0.96 3.27 -15.07
CA LYS A 252 1.34 3.61 -16.44
C LYS A 252 2.01 4.97 -16.53
N ILE A 253 1.46 5.99 -15.86
CA ILE A 253 2.06 7.34 -15.80
C ILE A 253 3.46 7.27 -15.19
N GLY A 254 3.62 6.58 -14.05
CA GLY A 254 4.94 6.40 -13.43
C GLY A 254 5.91 5.66 -14.36
N GLY A 255 5.41 4.65 -15.08
CA GLY A 255 6.16 3.89 -16.06
C GLY A 255 6.76 4.75 -17.19
N ILE A 256 6.13 5.85 -17.59
CA ILE A 256 6.65 6.77 -18.62
C ILE A 256 8.01 7.33 -18.19
N TYR A 257 8.13 7.79 -16.94
CA TYR A 257 9.35 8.38 -16.42
C TYR A 257 10.49 7.36 -16.34
N PHE A 258 10.20 6.20 -15.73
CA PHE A 258 11.19 5.15 -15.47
C PHE A 258 11.50 4.27 -16.69
N LYS A 259 10.81 4.47 -17.81
CA LYS A 259 11.09 3.75 -19.05
C LYS A 259 12.53 4.02 -19.48
N LYS A 260 13.27 2.94 -19.73
CA LYS A 260 14.64 2.98 -20.27
C LYS A 260 14.61 3.17 -21.79
N ASP A 261 14.01 4.27 -22.21
CA ASP A 261 14.13 4.81 -23.55
C ASP A 261 14.86 6.16 -23.44
N GLU A 262 15.80 6.43 -24.33
CA GLU A 262 16.75 7.58 -24.29
C GLU A 262 16.06 8.96 -24.40
N ARG A 263 14.73 9.01 -24.20
CA ARG A 263 13.91 10.21 -24.24
C ARG A 263 14.32 11.21 -23.14
N PRO A 264 14.48 12.50 -23.48
CA PRO A 264 14.74 13.55 -22.50
C PRO A 264 13.65 13.67 -21.44
N VAL A 265 14.02 14.14 -20.25
CA VAL A 265 13.09 14.38 -19.13
C VAL A 265 11.92 15.32 -19.50
N PRO A 266 12.12 16.45 -20.22
CA PRO A 266 11.02 17.31 -20.64
C PRO A 266 9.95 16.58 -21.47
N GLU A 267 10.38 15.67 -22.36
CA GLU A 267 9.46 14.86 -23.18
C GLU A 267 8.65 13.91 -22.31
N LYS A 268 9.31 13.21 -21.38
CA LYS A 268 8.64 12.32 -20.42
C LYS A 268 7.64 13.07 -19.54
N ASN A 269 8.00 14.27 -19.06
CA ASN A 269 7.12 15.13 -18.26
C ASN A 269 5.87 15.55 -19.04
N ARG A 270 6.03 15.92 -20.33
CA ARG A 270 4.90 16.26 -21.20
C ARG A 270 3.94 15.08 -21.33
N ASP A 271 4.46 13.90 -21.62
CA ASP A 271 3.65 12.69 -21.80
C ASP A 271 2.92 12.31 -20.50
N MET A 272 3.59 12.39 -19.33
CA MET A 272 2.94 12.20 -18.03
C MET A 272 1.80 13.20 -17.79
N ALA A 273 2.02 14.48 -18.10
CA ALA A 273 1.00 15.51 -17.95
C ALA A 273 -0.21 15.28 -18.88
N GLU A 274 0.01 14.78 -20.10
CA GLU A 274 -1.05 14.38 -21.02
C GLU A 274 -1.90 13.22 -20.48
N GLU A 275 -1.27 12.19 -19.92
CA GLU A 275 -2.00 11.08 -19.30
C GLU A 275 -2.80 11.52 -18.06
N PHE A 276 -2.28 12.44 -17.24
CA PHE A 276 -3.06 13.06 -16.16
C PHE A 276 -4.27 13.84 -16.68
N ARG A 277 -4.16 14.55 -17.80
CA ARG A 277 -5.31 15.21 -18.44
C ARG A 277 -6.35 14.21 -18.91
N LYS A 278 -5.93 13.04 -19.42
CA LYS A 278 -6.86 11.94 -19.77
C LYS A 278 -7.53 11.35 -18.53
N MET A 279 -6.82 11.25 -17.41
CA MET A 279 -7.40 10.79 -16.15
C MET A 279 -8.55 11.70 -15.67
N LEU A 280 -8.43 13.02 -15.87
CA LEU A 280 -9.49 13.99 -15.54
C LEU A 280 -10.75 13.85 -16.40
N THR A 281 -10.71 13.14 -17.53
CA THR A 281 -11.90 12.93 -18.38
C THR A 281 -12.67 11.66 -18.01
N ILE A 282 -12.16 10.86 -17.07
CA ILE A 282 -12.85 9.66 -16.60
C ILE A 282 -14.12 10.08 -15.84
N PRO A 283 -15.31 9.57 -16.21
CA PRO A 283 -16.55 9.91 -15.53
C PRO A 283 -16.50 9.56 -14.04
N LYS A 284 -17.13 10.38 -13.21
CA LYS A 284 -17.18 10.20 -11.76
C LYS A 284 -17.70 8.82 -11.35
N GLU A 285 -18.73 8.35 -12.05
CA GLU A 285 -19.35 7.06 -11.83
C GLU A 285 -18.35 5.91 -12.08
N GLU A 286 -17.44 6.07 -13.04
CA GLU A 286 -16.37 5.10 -13.29
C GLU A 286 -15.29 5.18 -12.21
N VAL A 287 -14.87 6.37 -11.79
CA VAL A 287 -13.91 6.52 -10.67
C VAL A 287 -14.46 5.87 -9.40
N PHE A 288 -15.76 6.02 -9.12
CA PHE A 288 -16.39 5.50 -7.91
C PHE A 288 -16.40 3.96 -7.83
N LYS A 289 -16.36 3.26 -8.96
CA LYS A 289 -16.22 1.80 -9.01
C LYS A 289 -14.84 1.33 -8.53
N HIS A 290 -13.85 2.20 -8.65
CA HIS A 290 -12.45 1.95 -8.28
C HIS A 290 -12.09 2.44 -6.88
N LEU A 291 -13.04 3.02 -6.15
CA LEU A 291 -12.88 3.45 -4.75
C LEU A 291 -13.57 2.44 -3.82
N ILE A 292 -12.86 1.35 -3.53
CA ILE A 292 -13.35 0.23 -2.72
C ILE A 292 -12.45 0.00 -1.51
N ARG A 293 -12.93 -0.78 -0.53
CA ARG A 293 -12.12 -1.20 0.62
C ARG A 293 -11.81 -2.68 0.51
N SER A 294 -10.60 -2.96 0.05
CA SER A 294 -10.10 -4.32 -0.09
C SER A 294 -9.26 -4.74 1.10
N THR A 295 -9.22 -6.05 1.33
CA THR A 295 -8.42 -6.67 2.40
C THR A 295 -7.28 -7.45 1.77
N TYR A 296 -6.11 -7.36 2.37
CA TYR A 296 -4.88 -7.91 1.83
C TYR A 296 -4.21 -8.84 2.84
N THR A 297 -3.53 -9.88 2.33
CA THR A 297 -2.78 -10.85 3.14
C THR A 297 -1.29 -10.79 2.84
N PHE A 298 -0.93 -10.51 1.59
CA PHE A 298 0.46 -10.42 1.14
C PHE A 298 0.74 -9.03 0.58
N SER A 299 1.94 -8.51 0.90
CA SER A 299 2.44 -7.31 0.23
C SER A 299 2.82 -7.63 -1.21
N ILE A 300 2.43 -6.76 -2.14
CA ILE A 300 2.81 -6.84 -3.56
C ILE A 300 4.24 -6.34 -3.82
N VAL A 301 4.83 -5.67 -2.84
CA VAL A 301 6.19 -5.14 -2.88
C VAL A 301 7.09 -5.85 -1.86
N ALA A 302 8.40 -5.86 -2.12
CA ALA A 302 9.36 -6.46 -1.21
C ALA A 302 9.73 -5.49 -0.08
N PRO A 303 10.03 -5.99 1.13
CA PRO A 303 10.66 -5.17 2.16
C PRO A 303 12.07 -4.75 1.70
N GLN A 304 12.53 -3.62 2.22
CA GLN A 304 13.90 -3.12 2.02
C GLN A 304 14.54 -2.79 3.36
N GLN A 305 15.88 -2.77 3.37
CA GLN A 305 16.61 -2.25 4.53
C GLN A 305 16.31 -0.77 4.71
N TYR A 306 16.28 -0.30 5.97
CA TYR A 306 15.95 1.09 6.25
C TYR A 306 16.92 2.08 5.59
N LYS A 307 18.18 1.67 5.40
CA LYS A 307 19.17 2.45 4.66
C LYS A 307 18.68 2.89 3.27
N THR A 308 17.96 2.06 2.54
CA THR A 308 17.41 2.42 1.22
C THR A 308 16.40 3.55 1.32
N VAL A 309 15.61 3.59 2.41
CA VAL A 309 14.67 4.67 2.69
C VAL A 309 15.41 5.95 3.07
N ALA A 310 16.39 5.84 3.98
CA ALA A 310 17.23 6.96 4.39
C ALA A 310 17.97 7.59 3.20
N ASP A 311 18.58 6.78 2.32
CA ASP A 311 19.29 7.27 1.14
C ASP A 311 18.34 7.98 0.15
N SER A 312 17.09 7.53 0.01
CA SER A 312 16.06 8.18 -0.81
C SER A 312 15.65 9.53 -0.23
N ILE A 313 15.39 9.60 1.08
CA ILE A 313 15.09 10.83 1.79
C ILE A 313 16.25 11.81 1.70
N HIS A 314 17.48 11.34 1.90
CA HIS A 314 18.69 12.14 1.80
C HIS A 314 18.83 12.79 0.42
N GLY A 315 18.68 12.00 -0.66
CA GLY A 315 18.74 12.51 -2.03
C GLY A 315 17.66 13.55 -2.32
N ALA A 316 16.44 13.35 -1.81
CA ALA A 316 15.38 14.36 -1.88
C ALA A 316 15.73 15.63 -1.10
N ASN A 317 16.21 15.50 0.13
CA ASN A 317 16.63 16.61 0.99
C ASN A 317 17.75 17.44 0.37
N GLN A 318 18.71 16.82 -0.30
CA GLN A 318 19.74 17.54 -1.05
C GLN A 318 19.15 18.35 -2.21
N ASN A 319 18.24 17.74 -2.98
CA ASN A 319 17.66 18.37 -4.16
C ASN A 319 16.69 19.52 -3.81
N LEU A 320 15.97 19.45 -2.68
CA LEU A 320 14.98 20.47 -2.32
C LEU A 320 15.62 21.79 -1.88
N VAL A 321 16.86 21.78 -1.37
CA VAL A 321 17.55 22.98 -0.84
C VAL A 321 17.60 24.09 -1.87
N TRP A 322 17.95 23.76 -3.13
CA TRP A 322 18.02 24.76 -4.20
C TRP A 322 16.66 25.44 -4.43
N TYR A 323 15.56 24.66 -4.47
CA TYR A 323 14.22 25.21 -4.68
C TYR A 323 13.75 26.06 -3.51
N ARG A 324 14.06 25.65 -2.27
CA ARG A 324 13.77 26.44 -1.08
C ARG A 324 14.48 27.79 -1.13
N ASP A 325 15.78 27.78 -1.43
CA ASP A 325 16.64 28.97 -1.37
C ASP A 325 16.41 29.91 -2.57
N ASN A 326 15.85 29.41 -3.68
CA ASN A 326 15.49 30.19 -4.88
C ASN A 326 13.98 30.52 -4.96
N ASN A 327 13.28 30.58 -3.82
CA ASN A 327 11.89 31.02 -3.72
C ASN A 327 10.87 30.14 -4.49
N HIS A 328 11.10 28.83 -4.51
CA HIS A 328 10.18 27.81 -5.01
C HIS A 328 9.74 26.84 -3.90
N PRO A 329 9.12 27.33 -2.80
CA PRO A 329 8.81 26.52 -1.62
C PRO A 329 7.83 25.38 -1.91
N ALA A 330 6.88 25.58 -2.83
CA ALA A 330 5.93 24.53 -3.23
C ALA A 330 6.66 23.34 -3.87
N ILE A 331 7.62 23.58 -4.77
CA ILE A 331 8.41 22.51 -5.38
C ILE A 331 9.28 21.82 -4.32
N ALA A 332 9.90 22.60 -3.42
CA ALA A 332 10.72 22.05 -2.35
C ALA A 332 9.94 21.11 -1.41
N CYS A 333 8.71 21.47 -1.01
CA CYS A 333 7.85 20.56 -0.23
C CYS A 333 7.57 19.25 -0.98
N GLN A 334 7.34 19.34 -2.29
CA GLN A 334 7.02 18.19 -3.13
C GLN A 334 8.20 17.25 -3.33
N ILE A 335 9.41 17.80 -3.36
CA ILE A 335 10.65 17.00 -3.35
C ILE A 335 10.81 16.29 -2.00
N ALA A 336 10.56 16.97 -0.87
CA ALA A 336 10.58 16.34 0.46
C ALA A 336 9.61 15.15 0.53
N GLU A 337 8.37 15.36 0.08
CA GLU A 337 7.34 14.32 0.01
C GLU A 337 7.76 13.16 -0.89
N TYR A 338 8.36 13.45 -2.06
CA TYR A 338 8.84 12.42 -2.99
C TYR A 338 9.79 11.43 -2.32
N GLY A 339 10.74 11.92 -1.51
CA GLY A 339 11.78 11.09 -0.90
C GLY A 339 11.24 9.91 -0.09
N ILE A 340 10.15 10.13 0.66
CA ILE A 340 9.49 9.10 1.46
C ILE A 340 8.32 8.42 0.72
N SER A 341 7.54 9.16 -0.07
CA SER A 341 6.37 8.63 -0.78
C SER A 341 6.76 7.59 -1.84
N TYR A 342 7.89 7.78 -2.53
CA TYR A 342 8.46 6.78 -3.43
C TYR A 342 8.74 5.45 -2.71
N CYS A 343 9.31 5.52 -1.50
CA CYS A 343 9.58 4.34 -0.69
C CYS A 343 8.30 3.68 -0.21
N GLN A 344 7.31 4.46 0.23
CA GLN A 344 6.00 3.94 0.65
C GLN A 344 5.26 3.24 -0.49
N TYR A 345 5.42 3.72 -1.72
CA TYR A 345 4.85 3.11 -2.93
C TYR A 345 5.59 1.83 -3.36
N SER A 346 6.92 1.86 -3.28
CA SER A 346 7.79 0.85 -3.92
C SER A 346 8.17 -0.31 -3.00
N TYR A 347 8.08 -0.14 -1.67
CA TYR A 347 8.61 -1.09 -0.69
C TYR A 347 7.60 -1.43 0.40
N SER A 348 7.72 -2.64 0.96
CA SER A 348 6.97 -3.07 2.14
C SER A 348 7.60 -2.45 3.39
N LEU A 349 7.24 -1.19 3.70
CA LEU A 349 7.84 -0.44 4.81
C LEU A 349 7.35 -0.94 6.18
N PRO A 350 8.18 -0.82 7.23
CA PRO A 350 7.73 -1.02 8.60
C PRO A 350 6.63 -0.02 8.98
N LYS A 351 5.64 -0.47 9.74
CA LYS A 351 4.48 0.36 10.14
C LYS A 351 4.86 1.59 10.93
N SER A 352 5.94 1.57 11.71
CA SER A 352 6.45 2.78 12.39
C SER A 352 6.75 3.90 11.39
N ILE A 353 7.39 3.57 10.27
CA ILE A 353 7.70 4.54 9.20
C ILE A 353 6.44 4.97 8.46
N THR A 354 5.52 4.04 8.18
CA THR A 354 4.23 4.39 7.58
C THR A 354 3.40 5.29 8.51
N GLU A 355 3.46 5.14 9.83
CA GLU A 355 2.78 6.03 10.79
C GLU A 355 3.41 7.45 10.79
N PHE A 356 4.74 7.57 10.73
CA PHE A 356 5.40 8.86 10.55
C PHE A 356 5.07 9.50 9.20
N TYR A 357 5.06 8.72 8.12
CA TYR A 357 4.64 9.21 6.81
C TYR A 357 3.18 9.63 6.81
N HIS A 358 2.31 8.89 7.50
CA HIS A 358 0.90 9.24 7.63
C HIS A 358 0.72 10.59 8.32
N LEU A 359 1.41 10.82 9.45
CA LEU A 359 1.40 12.11 10.14
C LEU A 359 1.93 13.24 9.25
N PHE A 360 3.00 13.00 8.49
CA PHE A 360 3.50 13.94 7.50
C PHE A 360 2.43 14.33 6.47
N MET A 361 1.66 13.35 5.96
CA MET A 361 0.57 13.61 5.03
C MET A 361 -0.60 14.34 5.71
N MET A 362 -0.91 14.05 6.98
CA MET A 362 -1.96 14.76 7.73
C MET A 362 -1.64 16.24 7.93
N VAL A 363 -0.35 16.59 8.10
CA VAL A 363 0.10 17.97 8.17
C VAL A 363 0.03 18.63 6.78
N ASN A 364 0.61 18.01 5.76
CA ASN A 364 0.69 18.59 4.41
C ASN A 364 -0.67 18.70 3.69
N TYR A 365 -1.59 17.79 3.99
CA TYR A 365 -2.91 17.71 3.36
C TYR A 365 -4.04 17.85 4.39
N SER A 366 -3.86 18.73 5.38
CA SER A 366 -4.82 18.87 6.50
C SER A 366 -6.26 19.13 6.03
N ASP A 367 -6.45 19.91 4.98
CA ASP A 367 -7.78 20.16 4.39
C ASP A 367 -8.45 18.87 3.90
N TYR A 368 -7.69 17.93 3.32
CA TYR A 368 -8.21 16.64 2.86
C TYR A 368 -8.69 15.79 4.05
N PHE A 369 -7.88 15.68 5.09
CA PHE A 369 -8.25 14.95 6.29
C PHE A 369 -9.45 15.57 7.00
N LYS A 370 -9.53 16.91 7.05
CA LYS A 370 -10.70 17.61 7.56
C LYS A 370 -11.95 17.31 6.74
N ALA A 371 -11.86 17.30 5.41
CA ALA A 371 -12.97 16.94 4.53
C ALA A 371 -13.43 15.49 4.73
N LEU A 372 -12.51 14.58 5.05
CA LEU A 372 -12.81 13.19 5.42
C LEU A 372 -13.43 13.04 6.82
N GLY A 373 -13.55 14.12 7.60
CA GLY A 373 -14.14 14.14 8.94
C GLY A 373 -13.15 13.95 10.09
N TYR A 374 -11.84 14.06 9.84
CA TYR A 374 -10.87 14.12 10.92
C TYR A 374 -11.01 15.45 11.68
N LYS A 375 -10.97 15.37 13.01
CA LYS A 375 -11.13 16.54 13.88
C LYS A 375 -9.83 17.31 14.08
N ASN A 376 -8.71 16.61 14.04
CA ASN A 376 -7.39 17.20 14.23
C ASN A 376 -6.97 17.91 12.95
N ALA A 377 -6.66 19.20 13.06
CA ALA A 377 -6.15 20.03 11.98
C ALA A 377 -4.72 20.47 12.34
N TYR A 378 -3.72 19.67 11.99
CA TYR A 378 -2.32 19.94 12.34
C TYR A 378 -1.73 21.18 11.65
N TYR A 379 -2.32 21.59 10.52
CA TYR A 379 -1.88 22.77 9.78
C TYR A 379 -3.07 23.49 9.16
N ASP A 380 -3.14 24.79 9.38
CA ASP A 380 -4.14 25.65 8.75
C ASP A 380 -3.50 26.36 7.55
N SER A 381 -3.91 25.94 6.34
CA SER A 381 -3.41 26.49 5.08
C SER A 381 -3.76 27.97 4.87
N SER A 382 -4.82 28.47 5.54
CA SER A 382 -5.26 29.87 5.43
C SER A 382 -4.47 30.81 6.34
N SER A 383 -4.10 30.33 7.54
CA SER A 383 -3.36 31.13 8.53
C SER A 383 -1.86 30.84 8.56
N GLY A 384 -1.43 29.75 7.93
CA GLY A 384 -0.04 29.28 7.90
C GLY A 384 0.45 28.73 9.24
N LYS A 385 -0.45 28.43 10.19
CA LYS A 385 -0.11 28.00 11.56
C LYS A 385 -0.17 26.49 11.73
N PHE A 386 0.74 25.98 12.55
CA PHE A 386 0.79 24.57 12.96
C PHE A 386 0.22 24.38 14.36
N ASP A 387 -0.41 23.23 14.59
CA ASP A 387 -0.63 22.71 15.94
C ASP A 387 0.62 21.95 16.41
N THR A 388 1.59 22.71 16.92
CA THR A 388 2.92 22.15 17.25
C THR A 388 2.87 21.14 18.37
N ASP A 389 1.95 21.29 19.32
CA ASP A 389 1.87 20.44 20.50
C ASP A 389 1.27 19.08 20.12
N GLU A 390 0.20 19.07 19.31
CA GLU A 390 -0.41 17.83 18.83
C GLU A 390 0.55 17.06 17.90
N ILE A 391 1.25 17.74 16.97
CA ILE A 391 2.23 17.08 16.09
C ILE A 391 3.33 16.38 16.92
N LYS A 392 3.88 17.06 17.94
CA LYS A 392 4.92 16.47 18.79
C LYS A 392 4.40 15.32 19.63
N SER A 393 3.19 15.46 20.19
CA SER A 393 2.54 14.41 20.98
C SER A 393 2.30 13.15 20.16
N ASP A 394 1.91 13.29 18.89
CA ASP A 394 1.72 12.14 18.00
C ASP A 394 3.02 11.46 17.60
N ILE A 395 4.09 12.23 17.36
CA ILE A 395 5.44 11.67 17.14
C ILE A 395 5.86 10.83 18.34
N GLU A 396 5.76 11.36 19.56
CA GLU A 396 6.09 10.65 20.80
C GLU A 396 5.23 9.39 20.99
N SER A 397 3.95 9.49 20.67
CA SER A 397 3.02 8.35 20.72
C SER A 397 3.37 7.25 19.73
N ILE A 398 3.82 7.60 18.51
CA ILE A 398 4.34 6.62 17.53
C ILE A 398 5.57 5.93 18.11
N GLN A 399 6.53 6.69 18.65
CA GLN A 399 7.76 6.12 19.20
C GLN A 399 7.50 5.14 20.34
N GLU A 400 6.67 5.52 21.32
CA GLU A 400 6.38 4.67 22.47
C GLU A 400 5.67 3.37 22.07
N ARG A 401 4.76 3.42 21.07
CA ARG A 401 4.11 2.21 20.54
C ARG A 401 5.09 1.19 19.97
N TRP A 402 6.19 1.65 19.38
CA TRP A 402 7.15 0.81 18.67
C TRP A 402 8.43 0.51 19.45
N LYS A 403 8.59 1.08 20.64
CA LYS A 403 9.78 0.97 21.49
C LYS A 403 10.18 -0.45 21.89
N GLU A 404 9.22 -1.36 22.01
CA GLU A 404 9.53 -2.77 22.27
C GLU A 404 10.32 -3.39 21.11
N LYS A 405 9.90 -3.08 19.87
CA LYS A 405 10.52 -3.60 18.64
C LYS A 405 11.76 -2.80 18.24
N TYR A 406 11.72 -1.47 18.33
CA TYR A 406 12.78 -0.54 17.92
C TYR A 406 13.20 0.38 19.08
N PRO A 407 13.99 -0.13 20.04
CA PRO A 407 14.34 0.62 21.26
C PRO A 407 15.25 1.82 21.03
N LEU A 408 15.94 1.86 19.88
CA LEU A 408 16.85 2.94 19.49
C LEU A 408 16.22 3.95 18.53
N MET A 409 14.93 3.78 18.18
CA MET A 409 14.22 4.71 17.32
C MET A 409 13.97 6.01 18.09
N ASP A 410 14.61 7.10 17.63
CA ASP A 410 14.55 8.42 18.25
C ASP A 410 14.33 9.50 17.18
N PHE A 411 13.13 10.06 17.15
CA PHE A 411 12.68 11.18 16.33
C PHE A 411 12.74 12.44 17.19
N LYS A 412 13.67 13.36 16.91
CA LYS A 412 13.93 14.51 17.78
C LYS A 412 13.02 15.67 17.43
N THR A 413 11.89 15.75 18.13
CA THR A 413 10.89 16.82 17.97
C THR A 413 11.44 18.25 18.16
N ALA A 414 12.57 18.40 18.88
CA ALA A 414 13.26 19.67 19.06
C ALA A 414 13.89 20.24 17.77
N ASN A 415 14.16 19.39 16.78
CA ASN A 415 14.77 19.81 15.51
C ASN A 415 13.72 20.28 14.48
N LEU A 416 12.43 20.06 14.76
CA LEU A 416 11.35 20.45 13.86
C LEU A 416 11.17 21.96 13.80
N ARG A 417 11.03 22.47 12.57
CA ARG A 417 10.80 23.88 12.30
C ARG A 417 9.38 24.13 11.79
N PHE A 418 8.64 24.99 12.47
CA PHE A 418 7.23 25.29 12.18
C PHE A 418 7.00 26.70 11.62
N ASP A 419 8.05 27.40 11.21
CA ASP A 419 7.95 28.77 10.68
C ASP A 419 7.42 28.81 9.24
N SER A 420 7.53 27.71 8.49
CA SER A 420 6.90 27.56 7.18
C SER A 420 6.72 26.07 6.85
N LEU A 421 5.80 25.75 5.94
CA LEU A 421 5.56 24.37 5.51
C LEU A 421 6.79 23.72 4.88
N VAL A 422 7.58 24.47 4.11
CA VAL A 422 8.81 23.93 3.52
C VAL A 422 9.87 23.60 4.56
N ASN A 423 10.01 24.42 5.61
CA ASN A 423 10.96 24.14 6.69
C ASN A 423 10.48 22.98 7.56
N PHE A 424 9.18 22.87 7.80
CA PHE A 424 8.59 21.69 8.44
C PHE A 424 8.89 20.43 7.61
N CYS A 425 8.58 20.45 6.31
CA CYS A 425 8.78 19.28 5.45
C CYS A 425 10.23 18.81 5.48
N HIS A 426 11.17 19.73 5.26
CA HIS A 426 12.60 19.41 5.23
C HIS A 426 13.09 18.89 6.59
N THR A 427 12.75 19.57 7.70
CA THR A 427 13.23 19.11 9.02
C THR A 427 12.57 17.81 9.46
N TYR A 428 11.31 17.58 9.11
CA TYR A 428 10.60 16.35 9.41
C TYR A 428 11.17 15.15 8.65
N THR A 429 11.37 15.27 7.33
CA THR A 429 11.97 14.20 6.53
C THR A 429 13.42 13.96 6.94
N ASN A 430 14.17 15.02 7.28
CA ASN A 430 15.52 14.87 7.83
C ASN A 430 15.53 14.08 9.14
N GLU A 431 14.58 14.28 10.06
CA GLU A 431 14.48 13.44 11.26
C GLU A 431 14.13 11.98 10.93
N MET A 432 13.29 11.74 9.91
CA MET A 432 13.05 10.38 9.43
C MET A 432 14.35 9.74 8.90
N GLU A 433 15.17 10.44 8.13
CA GLU A 433 16.44 9.94 7.57
C GLU A 433 17.34 9.26 8.61
N PHE A 434 17.40 9.81 9.83
CA PHE A 434 18.31 9.37 10.89
C PHE A 434 17.70 8.35 11.88
N LEU A 435 16.47 7.87 11.66
CA LEU A 435 15.87 6.88 12.55
C LEU A 435 16.68 5.57 12.57
N ASN A 436 16.83 5.00 13.76
CA ASN A 436 17.39 3.66 13.94
C ASN A 436 16.24 2.65 14.11
N LEU A 437 16.12 1.72 13.14
CA LEU A 437 15.13 0.65 13.14
C LEU A 437 15.74 -0.75 13.37
N ASP A 438 16.92 -0.82 13.98
CA ASP A 438 17.51 -2.10 14.35
C ASP A 438 16.60 -2.75 15.42
N PRO A 439 16.10 -3.97 15.16
CA PRO A 439 15.26 -4.67 16.12
C PRO A 439 16.09 -5.13 17.34
N LYS A 440 15.40 -5.39 18.45
CA LYS A 440 15.98 -6.11 19.59
C LYS A 440 16.45 -7.51 19.25
#